data_AF-A0A970LTQ9-F1
#
_entry.id   AF-A0A970LTQ9-F1
#
_cell.length_a   1.000
_cell.length_b   1.000
_cell.length_c   1.000
_cell.angle_alpha   90.00
_cell.angle_beta   90.00
_cell.angle_gamma   90.00
#
_symmetry.space_group_name_H-M   'P 1'
#
loop_
_entity.id
_entity.type
_entity.pdbx_description
1 polymer ?
#
loop_
_entity_poly.entity_id
_entity_poly.type
_entity_poly.pdbx_seq_one_letter_code
_entity_poly.pdbx_strand_id
1 'polypeptide(L)' 'MTVYSSDELIRAHSALLSTLKKCEKINKDKLGKSQKTLLERRIFALKVAVELIEREMKNEPQNL' A
#
# COMPACT_ATOMS: atom_id res chain seq x y z
N MET A 1 15.00 0.69 14.98
CA MET A 1 14.02 1.06 13.94
C MET A 1 14.75 1.90 12.90
N THR A 2 14.63 1.55 11.63
CA THR A 2 15.20 2.35 10.54
C THR A 2 14.26 3.53 10.27
N VAL A 3 14.82 4.73 10.22
CA VAL A 3 14.09 5.92 9.76
C VAL A 3 14.25 5.99 8.25
N TYR A 4 13.15 6.10 7.52
CA TYR A 4 13.13 6.28 6.08
C TYR A 4 13.03 7.78 5.77
N SER A 5 13.70 8.23 4.72
CA SER A 5 13.57 9.61 4.23
C SER A 5 12.20 9.86 3.59
N SER A 6 11.76 11.12 3.54
CA SER A 6 10.54 11.54 2.83
C SER A 6 10.48 10.99 1.39
N ASP A 7 11.60 11.03 0.68
CA ASP A 7 11.74 10.52 -0.68
C ASP A 7 11.54 9.00 -0.79
N GLU A 8 12.05 8.24 0.18
CA GLU A 8 11.83 6.81 0.24
C GLU A 8 10.37 6.48 0.57
N LEU A 9 9.76 7.24 1.48
CA LEU A 9 8.34 7.11 1.82
C LEU A 9 7.44 7.42 0.61
N ILE A 10 7.71 8.49 -0.14
CA ILE A 10 6.98 8.87 -1.36
C ILE A 10 7.09 7.77 -2.44
N ARG A 11 8.30 7.25 -2.65
CA ARG A 11 8.53 6.16 -3.63
C ARG A 11 7.80 4.88 -3.21
N ALA A 12 7.89 4.51 -1.94
CA ALA A 12 7.20 3.34 -1.40
C ALA A 12 5.68 3.49 -1.52
N HIS A 13 5.14 4.64 -1.10
CA HIS A 13 3.71 4.96 -1.22
C HIS A 13 3.20 4.83 -2.66
N SER A 14 3.92 5.45 -3.61
CA SER A 14 3.57 5.40 -5.03
C SER A 14 3.57 3.97 -5.59
N ALA A 15 4.57 3.17 -5.23
CA ALA A 15 4.68 1.77 -5.67
C ALA A 15 3.56 0.90 -5.08
N LEU A 16 3.22 1.08 -3.80
CA LEU A 16 2.16 0.34 -3.13
C LEU A 16 0.79 0.73 -3.67
N LEU A 17 0.51 2.02 -3.91
CA LEU A 17 -0.73 2.47 -4.55
C LEU A 17 -0.90 1.89 -5.95
N SER A 18 0.17 1.85 -6.76
CA SER A 18 0.14 1.22 -8.09
C SER A 18 -0.21 -0.27 -7.99
N THR A 19 0.38 -0.96 -7.02
CA THR A 19 0.11 -2.38 -6.76
C THR A 19 -1.32 -2.60 -6.30
N LEU A 20 -1.82 -1.77 -5.38
CA LEU A 20 -3.20 -1.81 -4.89
C LEU A 20 -4.19 -1.64 -6.04
N LYS A 21 -4.01 -0.63 -6.91
CA LYS A 21 -4.86 -0.40 -8.08
C LYS A 21 -4.88 -1.60 -9.02
N LYS A 22 -3.75 -2.29 -9.20
CA LYS A 22 -3.69 -3.52 -10.00
C LYS A 22 -4.47 -4.65 -9.35
N CYS A 23 -4.34 -4.83 -8.03
CA CYS A 23 -5.12 -5.82 -7.29
C CYS A 23 -6.63 -5.56 -7.37
N GLU A 24 -7.06 -4.30 -7.21
CA GLU A 24 -8.48 -3.92 -7.27
C GLU A 24 -9.10 -4.12 -8.66
N LYS A 25 -8.29 -4.08 -9.73
CA LYS A 25 -8.71 -4.34 -11.11
C LYS A 25 -8.83 -5.83 -11.47
N ILE A 26 -8.38 -6.74 -10.61
CA ILE A 26 -8.47 -8.17 -10.91
C ILE A 26 -9.94 -8.60 -10.87
N ASN A 27 -10.42 -9.19 -11.97
CA ASN A 27 -11.75 -9.78 -12.02
C ASN A 27 -11.82 -11.01 -11.11
N LYS A 28 -12.49 -10.85 -9.95
CA LYS A 28 -12.64 -11.90 -8.94
C LYS A 28 -13.42 -13.11 -9.46
N ASP A 29 -14.33 -12.95 -10.41
CA ASP A 29 -15.18 -14.05 -10.89
C ASP A 29 -14.38 -15.13 -11.63
N LYS A 30 -13.23 -14.75 -12.17
CA LYS A 30 -12.28 -15.67 -12.84
C LYS A 30 -11.34 -16.40 -11.87
N LEU A 31 -11.41 -16.12 -10.57
CA LEU A 31 -10.51 -16.68 -9.56
C LEU A 31 -11.12 -17.86 -8.81
N GLY A 32 -10.27 -18.85 -8.48
CA GLY A 32 -10.61 -19.89 -7.52
C GLY A 32 -10.74 -19.35 -6.09
N LYS A 33 -11.35 -20.14 -5.18
CA LYS A 33 -11.62 -19.73 -3.78
C LYS A 33 -10.36 -19.24 -3.04
N SER A 34 -9.26 -19.98 -3.13
CA SER A 34 -8.00 -19.62 -2.48
C SER A 34 -7.40 -18.32 -3.03
N GLN A 35 -7.49 -18.10 -4.35
CA GLN A 35 -7.01 -16.89 -5.01
C GLN A 35 -7.85 -15.67 -4.61
N LYS A 36 -9.18 -15.80 -4.50
CA LYS A 36 -10.07 -14.74 -3.99
C LYS A 36 -9.67 -14.32 -2.58
N THR A 37 -9.52 -15.28 -1.67
CA THR A 37 -9.10 -15.01 -0.29
C THR A 37 -7.72 -14.35 -0.23
N LEU A 38 -6.77 -14.82 -1.04
CA LEU A 38 -5.43 -14.23 -1.10
C LEU A 38 -5.46 -12.79 -1.64
N LEU A 39 -6.25 -12.53 -2.67
CA LEU A 39 -6.41 -11.19 -3.24
C LEU A 39 -6.99 -10.21 -2.22
N GLU A 40 -8.02 -10.62 -1.48
CA GLU A 40 -8.66 -9.80 -0.45
C GLU A 40 -7.68 -9.45 0.68
N ARG A 41 -6.92 -10.44 1.16
CA ARG A 41 -5.88 -10.22 2.17
C ARG A 41 -4.79 -9.27 1.69
N ARG A 42 -4.37 -9.40 0.43
CA ARG A 42 -3.38 -8.50 -0.19
C ARG A 42 -3.89 -7.07 -0.27
N ILE A 43 -5.12 -6.87 -0.76
CA ILE A 43 -5.74 -5.55 -0.83
C ILE A 43 -5.81 -4.91 0.57
N PHE A 44 -6.24 -5.66 1.57
CA PHE A 44 -6.28 -5.18 2.95
C PHE A 44 -4.90 -4.75 3.46
N ALA A 45 -3.89 -5.61 3.32
CA ALA A 45 -2.52 -5.31 3.77
C ALA A 45 -1.93 -4.07 3.05
N LEU A 46 -2.18 -3.93 1.74
CA LEU A 46 -1.73 -2.77 0.97
C LEU A 46 -2.39 -1.48 1.44
N LYS A 47 -3.70 -1.49 1.75
CA LYS A 47 -4.40 -0.33 2.30
C LYS A 47 -3.81 0.11 3.64
N VAL A 48 -3.58 -0.85 4.55
CA VAL A 48 -2.93 -0.59 5.83
C VAL A 48 -1.54 0.01 5.64
N ALA A 49 -0.72 -0.57 4.76
CA ALA A 49 0.64 -0.09 4.52
C ALA A 49 0.67 1.33 3.94
N VAL A 50 -0.22 1.64 2.99
CA VAL A 50 -0.35 2.98 2.40
C VAL A 50 -0.74 4.00 3.47
N GLU A 51 -1.75 3.71 4.29
CA GLU A 51 -2.21 4.60 5.36
C GLU A 51 -1.12 4.87 6.40
N LEU A 52 -0.34 3.85 6.76
CA LEU A 52 0.79 3.99 7.69
C LEU A 52 1.90 4.87 7.12
N ILE A 53 2.21 4.74 5.83
CA ILE A 53 3.21 5.61 5.17
C ILE A 53 2.69 7.05 5.11
N GLU A 54 1.43 7.27 4.77
CA GLU A 54 0.83 8.62 4.77
C GLU A 54 0.86 9.27 6.14
N ARG A 55 0.63 8.48 7.20
CA ARG A 55 0.74 8.94 8.58
C ARG A 55 2.18 9.31 8.92
N GLU A 56 3.15 8.50 8.53
CA GLU A 56 4.58 8.77 8.77
C GLU A 56 5.01 10.07 8.08
N MET A 57 4.64 10.26 6.81
CA MET A 57 4.93 11.48 6.05
C MET A 57 4.31 12.74 6.67
N LYS A 58 3.18 12.63 7.38
CA LYS A 58 2.54 13.76 8.09
C LYS A 58 3.21 14.06 9.44
N ASN A 59 3.87 13.08 10.04
CA ASN A 59 4.57 13.23 11.31
C ASN A 59 6.00 13.77 11.15
N GLU A 60 6.54 13.78 9.92
CA GLU A 60 7.79 14.48 9.64
C GLU A 60 7.58 15.98 9.86
N PRO A 61 8.33 16.62 10.77
CA PRO A 61 8.27 18.07 10.92
C PRO A 61 8.62 18.69 9.56
N GLN A 62 7.66 19.40 8.97
CA GLN A 62 7.92 20.26 7.82
C GLN A 62 9.00 21.24 8.23
N ASN A 63 10.24 20.99 7.78
CA ASN A 63 11.35 21.93 7.94
C ASN A 63 10.92 23.24 7.26
N LEU A 64 10.59 24.23 8.09
CA LEU A 64 10.30 25.61 7.75
C LEU A 64 11.60 26.41 7.67
#